data_AF-A0A6B0GF62-F1
#
_entry.id   AF-A0A6B0GF62-F1
#
_cell.length_a   1.000
_cell.length_b   1.000
_cell.length_c   1.000
_cell.angle_alpha   90.00
_cell.angle_beta   90.00
_cell.angle_gamma   90.00
#
_symmetry.space_group_name_H-M   'P 1'
#
loop_
_entity.id
_entity.type
_entity.pdbx_description
1 polymer ?
#
loop_
_entity_poly.entity_id
_entity_poly.type
_entity_poly.pdbx_seq_one_letter_code
_entity_poly.pdbx_strand_id
1 'polypeptide(L)' 'MVEPSTVAVGLLVGLGGVVLVTRAETVARLEEQWDAIGSVRTGPVEPARWKVRGNRAMGIVLALVGAMLTVGGLVR' A
#
# COMPACT_ATOMS: atom_id res chain seq x y z
N MET A 1 29.04 0.31 -1.60
CA MET A 1 28.79 -0.08 -3.01
C MET A 1 27.32 0.22 -3.28
N VAL A 2 26.76 -0.10 -4.45
CA VAL A 2 25.31 0.02 -4.67
C VAL A 2 24.82 -1.37 -5.01
N GLU A 3 23.79 -1.84 -4.30
CA GLU A 3 23.12 -3.10 -4.57
C GLU A 3 21.79 -2.84 -5.30
N PRO A 4 21.75 -2.96 -6.65
CA PRO A 4 20.63 -2.46 -7.43
C PRO A 4 19.31 -3.18 -7.16
N SER A 5 19.37 -4.48 -6.83
CA SER A 5 18.20 -5.29 -6.48
C SER A 5 17.54 -4.78 -5.20
N THR A 6 18.33 -4.54 -4.15
CA THR A 6 17.85 -4.02 -2.86
C THR A 6 17.26 -2.62 -3.01
N VAL A 7 17.90 -1.76 -3.82
CA VAL A 7 17.38 -0.44 -4.16
C VAL A 7 16.06 -0.54 -4.91
N ALA A 8 15.96 -1.39 -5.93
CA ALA A 8 14.73 -1.57 -6.70
C ALA A 8 13.57 -2.09 -5.82
N VAL A 9 13.82 -3.09 -4.97
CA VAL A 9 12.83 -3.60 -4.00
C VAL A 9 12.42 -2.50 -3.02
N GLY A 10 13.39 -1.75 -2.48
CA GLY A 10 13.10 -0.63 -1.57
C GLY A 10 12.22 0.44 -2.21
N LEU A 11 12.50 0.81 -3.46
CA LEU A 11 11.69 1.78 -4.20
C LEU A 11 10.29 1.25 -4.48
N LEU A 12 10.15 0.00 -4.93
CA LEU A 12 8.84 -0.61 -5.20
C LEU A 12 7.99 -0.69 -3.92
N VAL A 13 8.56 -1.17 -2.83
CA VAL A 13 7.88 -1.26 -1.53
C VAL A 13 7.52 0.13 -1.01
N GLY A 14 8.45 1.09 -1.11
CA GLY A 14 8.26 2.46 -0.64
C GLY A 14 7.16 3.20 -1.40
N LEU A 15 7.23 3.16 -2.73
CA LEU A 15 6.22 3.76 -3.61
C LEU A 15 4.85 3.08 -3.44
N GLY A 16 4.84 1.74 -3.31
CA GLY A 16 3.62 1.00 -2.99
C GLY A 16 2.99 1.45 -1.68
N GLY A 17 3.80 1.67 -0.64
CA GLY A 17 3.37 2.24 0.63
C GLY A 17 2.75 3.63 0.48
N VAL A 18 3.42 4.53 -0.26
CA VAL A 18 2.90 5.89 -0.54
C VAL A 18 1.56 5.86 -1.28
N VAL A 19 1.41 4.96 -2.27
CA VAL A 19 0.13 4.76 -2.96
C VAL A 19 -0.94 4.29 -1.99
N LEU A 20 -0.64 3.33 -1.11
CA LEU A 20 -1.59 2.81 -0.13
C LEU A 20 -2.07 3.88 0.85
N VAL A 21 -1.20 4.82 1.26
CA VAL A 21 -1.58 5.98 2.10
C VAL A 21 -2.47 6.97 1.35
N THR A 22 -2.02 7.40 0.17
CA THR A 22 -2.66 8.49 -0.59
C THR A 22 -3.95 8.06 -1.27
N ARG A 23 -4.08 6.77 -1.59
CA ARG A 23 -5.25 6.17 -2.25
C ARG A 23 -5.99 5.18 -1.34
N ALA A 24 -5.81 5.26 -0.02
CA ALA A 24 -6.41 4.34 0.95
C ALA A 24 -7.92 4.14 0.78
N GLU A 25 -8.66 5.20 0.44
CA GLU A 25 -10.11 5.13 0.19
C GLU A 25 -10.46 4.36 -1.09
N THR A 26 -9.69 4.58 -2.16
CA THR A 26 -9.86 3.83 -3.40
C THR A 26 -9.50 2.36 -3.22
N VAL A 27 -8.40 2.06 -2.54
CA VAL A 27 -7.97 0.69 -2.26
C VAL A 27 -8.98 -0.03 -1.37
N ALA A 28 -9.42 0.60 -0.28
CA ALA A 28 -10.43 0.02 0.59
C ALA A 28 -11.76 -0.25 -0.14
N ARG A 29 -12.14 0.62 -1.08
CA ARG A 29 -13.33 0.39 -1.92
C ARG A 29 -13.14 -0.78 -2.88
N LEU A 30 -11.96 -0.95 -3.47
CA LEU A 30 -11.65 -2.12 -4.30
C LEU A 30 -11.67 -3.41 -3.48
N GLU A 31 -11.12 -3.39 -2.26
CA GLU A 31 -11.20 -4.52 -1.32
C GLU A 31 -12.64 -4.88 -1.00
N GLU A 32 -13.50 -3.90 -0.71
CA GLU A 32 -14.92 -4.16 -0.48
C GLU A 32 -15.64 -4.67 -1.74
N GLN A 33 -15.27 -4.19 -2.93
CA GLN A 33 -15.82 -4.71 -4.19
C GLN A 33 -15.39 -6.15 -4.45
N TRP A 34 -14.15 -6.51 -4.14
CA TRP A 34 -13.65 -7.88 -4.24
C TRP A 34 -14.29 -8.80 -3.21
N ASP A 35 -14.44 -8.36 -1.96
CA ASP A 35 -15.18 -9.08 -0.92
C ASP A 35 -16.66 -9.26 -1.30
N ALA A 36 -17.22 -8.32 -2.08
CA ALA A 36 -18.59 -8.39 -2.57
C ALA A 36 -18.77 -9.24 -3.84
N ILE A 37 -17.71 -9.83 -4.41
CA ILE A 37 -17.83 -10.78 -5.53
C ILE A 37 -18.67 -11.98 -5.06
N GLY A 38 -19.90 -12.09 -5.58
CA GLY A 38 -20.89 -13.09 -5.16
C GLY A 38 -22.05 -12.54 -4.30
N SER A 39 -22.01 -11.27 -3.91
CA SER A 39 -23.10 -10.59 -3.20
C SER A 39 -24.03 -9.87 -4.18
N VAL A 40 -25.35 -9.97 -3.96
CA VAL A 40 -26.40 -9.36 -4.81
C VAL A 40 -26.61 -7.85 -4.51
N ARG A 41 -25.74 -7.23 -3.71
CA ARG A 41 -25.90 -5.81 -3.32
C ARG A 41 -25.73 -4.88 -4.52
N THR A 42 -26.78 -4.13 -4.84
CA THR A 42 -26.82 -3.10 -5.89
C THR A 42 -26.71 -1.71 -5.26
N GLY A 43 -25.53 -1.08 -5.32
CA GLY A 43 -25.34 0.30 -4.86
C GLY A 43 -23.87 0.70 -4.66
N PRO A 44 -23.57 2.02 -4.57
CA PRO A 44 -22.22 2.49 -4.27
C PRO A 44 -21.77 1.99 -2.89
N VAL A 45 -20.68 1.22 -2.87
CA VAL A 45 -20.09 0.70 -1.63
C VAL A 45 -19.13 1.73 -1.06
N GLU A 46 -19.53 2.33 0.06
CA GLU A 46 -18.65 3.21 0.83
C GLU A 46 -17.76 2.35 1.73
N PRO A 47 -16.42 2.45 1.62
CA PRO A 47 -15.53 1.56 2.33
C PRO A 47 -15.59 1.75 3.84
N ALA A 48 -15.49 0.65 4.59
CA ALA A 48 -15.45 0.74 6.03
C ALA A 48 -14.26 1.59 6.51
N ARG A 49 -14.53 2.53 7.42
CA ARG A 49 -13.50 3.47 7.93
C ARG A 49 -12.27 2.75 8.51
N TRP A 50 -12.45 1.56 9.07
CA TRP A 50 -11.34 0.78 9.62
C TRP A 50 -10.43 0.21 8.52
N LYS A 51 -10.96 -0.19 7.36
CA LYS A 51 -10.15 -0.62 6.19
C LYS A 51 -9.31 0.56 5.66
N VAL A 52 -9.91 1.74 5.54
CA VAL A 52 -9.18 2.97 5.14
C VAL A 52 -8.04 3.28 6.11
N ARG A 53 -8.30 3.22 7.43
CA ARG A 53 -7.24 3.44 8.44
C ARG A 53 -6.17 2.34 8.39
N GLY A 54 -6.56 1.08 8.18
CA GLY A 54 -5.64 -0.05 8.01
C GLY A 54 -4.71 0.16 6.82
N ASN A 55 -5.25 0.53 5.67
CA ASN A 55 -4.48 0.84 4.46
C ASN A 55 -3.54 2.04 4.65
N ARG A 56 -3.95 3.09 5.36
CA ARG A 56 -3.05 4.19 5.72
C ARG A 56 -1.91 3.74 6.63
N ALA A 57 -2.21 2.98 7.69
CA ALA A 57 -1.20 2.50 8.63
C ALA A 57 -0.19 1.57 7.94
N MET A 58 -0.67 0.58 7.19
CA MET A 58 0.16 -0.32 6.41
C MET A 58 1.01 0.45 5.38
N GLY A 59 0.42 1.44 4.72
CA GLY A 59 1.12 2.25 3.73
C GLY A 59 2.28 3.05 4.33
N ILE A 60 2.11 3.60 5.53
CA ILE A 60 3.18 4.28 6.27
C ILE A 60 4.31 3.30 6.58
N VAL A 61 3.98 2.11 7.09
CA VAL A 61 4.99 1.07 7.40
C VAL A 61 5.76 0.68 6.15
N LEU A 62 5.08 0.39 5.04
CA LEU A 62 5.72 0.03 3.78
C LEU A 62 6.58 1.18 3.22
N ALA A 63 6.11 2.43 3.32
CA ALA A 63 6.89 3.60 2.92
C ALA A 63 8.21 3.71 3.70
N LEU A 64 8.16 3.52 5.03
CA LEU A 64 9.34 3.55 5.89
C LEU A 64 10.28 2.37 5.60
N VAL A 65 9.76 1.16 5.46
CA VAL A 65 10.55 -0.04 5.12
C VAL A 65 11.23 0.13 3.75
N GLY A 66 10.50 0.61 2.75
CA GLY A 66 11.06 0.88 1.43
C GLY A 66 12.15 1.94 1.43
N ALA A 67 11.99 3.01 2.23
CA ALA A 67 13.03 4.01 2.42
C ALA A 67 14.29 3.42 3.07
N MET A 68 14.14 2.61 4.12
CA MET A 68 15.26 1.94 4.79
C MET A 68 16.01 0.99 3.85
N LEU A 69 15.29 0.20 3.04
CA LEU A 69 15.90 -0.70 2.05
C LEU A 69 16.64 0.08 0.95
N THR A 70 16.03 1.15 0.44
CA THR A 70 16.65 2.02 -0.57
C THR A 70 17.94 2.62 -0.05
N VAL A 71 17.92 3.23 1.14
CA VAL A 71 19.12 3.82 1.75
C VAL A 71 20.16 2.74 2.06
N GLY A 72 19.75 1.60 2.61
CA GLY A 72 20.63 0.49 2.93
C GLY A 72 21.34 -0.08 1.69
N GLY A 73 20.64 -0.20 0.56
CA GLY A 73 21.19 -0.67 -0.71
C GLY A 73 22.09 0.35 -1.42
N LEU A 74 21.98 1.64 -1.10
CA LEU A 74 22.86 2.68 -1.63
C LEU A 74 24.18 2.81 -0.86
N VAL A 75 24.20 2.42 0.42
CA VAL A 75 25.35 2.61 1.31
C VAL A 75 26.21 1.34 1.44
N ARG A 76 25.64 0.16 1.23
CA ARG A 76 26.36 -1.13 1.29
C ARG A 76 27.11 -1.46 0.02
#